data_AF-A0A947FD60-F1
#
_entry.id   AF-A0A947FD60-F1
#
_cell.length_a   1.000
_cell.length_b   1.000
_cell.length_c   1.000
_cell.angle_alpha   90.00
_cell.angle_beta   90.00
_cell.angle_gamma   90.00
#
_symmetry.space_group_name_H-M   'P 1'
#
loop_
_entity.id
_entity.type
_entity.pdbx_description
1 polymer ?
#
loop_
_entity_poly.entity_id
_entity_poly.type
_entity_poly.pdbx_seq_one_letter_code
_entity_poly.pdbx_strand_id
1 'polypeptide(L)'
;SFLNTFHNKLQSHSKIIMLDNIYNNEIGGELIKKENDENTYKNRTLSDGTSFQILKNYYNEEELNIIFKQYSSEIKTYFGKHYWWIKYKLN
;
A
#
# COMPACT_ATOMS: atom_id res chain seq x y z
N SER A 1 6.88 -5.70 11.71
CA SER A 1 6.00 -5.29 10.59
C SER A 1 6.10 -6.31 9.46
N PHE A 2 5.12 -6.35 8.55
CA PHE A 2 5.16 -7.20 7.35
C PHE A 2 6.45 -6.96 6.54
N LEU A 3 6.81 -5.70 6.28
CA LEU A 3 7.99 -5.35 5.49
C LEU A 3 9.29 -5.85 6.11
N ASN A 4 9.48 -5.78 7.43
CA ASN A 4 10.68 -6.32 8.07
C ASN A 4 10.81 -7.83 7.83
N THR A 5 9.73 -8.59 8.06
CA THR A 5 9.75 -10.04 7.86
C THR A 5 9.93 -10.40 6.38
N PHE A 6 9.29 -9.65 5.48
CA PHE A 6 9.45 -9.82 4.03
C PHE A 6 10.91 -9.64 3.58
N HIS A 7 11.54 -8.53 3.96
CA HIS A 7 12.93 -8.24 3.60
C HIS A 7 13.92 -9.23 4.21
N ASN A 8 13.68 -9.70 5.43
CA ASN A 8 14.54 -10.69 6.09
C ASN A 8 14.58 -12.05 5.38
N LYS A 9 13.68 -12.31 4.42
CA LYS A 9 13.67 -13.54 3.62
C LYS A 9 14.33 -13.38 2.24
N LEU A 10 14.79 -12.18 1.91
CA LEU A 10 15.42 -11.86 0.63
C LEU A 10 16.92 -11.68 0.80
N GLN A 11 17.66 -11.90 -0.28
CA GLN A 11 19.08 -11.57 -0.32
C GLN A 11 19.24 -10.04 -0.38
N SER A 12 20.29 -9.51 0.26
CA SER A 12 20.73 -8.14 0.03
C SER A 12 20.89 -7.89 -1.47
N HIS A 13 20.64 -6.67 -1.92
CA HIS A 13 20.64 -6.26 -3.32
C HIS A 13 19.50 -6.81 -4.19
N SER A 14 18.53 -7.52 -3.62
CA SER A 14 17.31 -7.95 -4.33
C SER A 14 16.56 -6.75 -4.91
N LYS A 15 16.12 -6.86 -6.16
CA LYS A 15 15.26 -5.86 -6.81
C LYS A 15 13.81 -6.14 -6.42
N ILE A 16 13.17 -5.16 -5.81
CA ILE A 16 11.79 -5.28 -5.35
C ILE A 16 10.93 -4.30 -6.12
N ILE A 17 9.76 -4.78 -6.54
CA ILE A 17 8.68 -3.96 -7.08
C ILE A 17 7.42 -4.28 -6.27
N MET A 18 6.80 -3.26 -5.69
CA MET A 18 5.48 -3.36 -5.08
C MET A 18 4.55 -2.37 -5.79
N LEU A 19 3.28 -2.75 -5.97
CA LEU A 19 2.28 -1.95 -6.66
C LEU A 19 0.92 -2.12 -5.99
N ASP A 20 0.16 -1.03 -5.95
CA ASP A 20 -1.23 -1.03 -5.48
C ASP A 20 -1.99 0.10 -6.19
N ASN A 21 -3.28 0.19 -5.93
CA ASN A 21 -4.16 1.21 -6.45
C ASN A 21 -3.84 2.59 -5.87
N ILE A 22 -4.07 3.61 -6.69
CA ILE A 22 -4.27 5.00 -6.24
C ILE A 22 -5.75 5.16 -5.86
N TYR A 23 -6.00 5.92 -4.80
CA TYR A 23 -7.38 6.24 -4.43
C TYR A 23 -8.01 7.13 -5.50
N ASN A 24 -9.18 6.72 -5.99
CA ASN A 24 -9.99 7.50 -6.92
C ASN A 24 -11.44 7.47 -6.39
N ASN A 25 -12.04 8.62 -6.13
CA ASN A 25 -13.40 8.70 -5.60
C ASN A 25 -14.46 7.97 -6.46
N GLU A 26 -14.27 7.86 -7.77
CA GLU A 26 -15.22 7.22 -8.69
C GLU A 26 -15.28 5.69 -8.52
N ILE A 27 -14.16 5.05 -8.15
CA ILE A 27 -14.01 3.58 -8.10
C ILE A 27 -13.67 3.09 -6.69
N GLY A 28 -13.01 3.96 -5.91
CA GLY A 28 -12.54 3.75 -4.55
C GLY A 28 -13.68 3.55 -3.56
N GLY A 29 -14.84 4.14 -3.83
CA GLY A 29 -16.00 4.09 -2.93
C GLY A 29 -15.74 4.82 -1.61
N GLU A 30 -16.64 4.64 -0.64
CA GLU A 30 -16.51 5.28 0.67
C GLU A 30 -15.40 4.62 1.51
N LEU A 31 -14.55 5.45 2.09
CA LEU A 31 -13.58 5.05 3.11
C LEU A 31 -14.11 5.39 4.50
N ILE A 32 -14.19 4.36 5.34
CA ILE A 32 -14.60 4.47 6.72
C ILE A 32 -13.36 4.72 7.56
N LYS A 33 -13.37 5.84 8.31
CA LYS A 33 -12.39 6.15 9.34
C LYS A 33 -12.99 5.87 10.71
N LYS A 34 -12.20 5.29 11.62
CA LYS A 34 -12.58 5.07 13.02
C LYS A 34 -11.84 6.05 13.89
N GLU A 35 -12.47 6.44 15.00
CA GLU A 35 -11.83 7.31 15.97
C GLU A 35 -10.58 6.63 16.55
N ASN A 36 -9.46 7.37 16.61
CA ASN A 36 -8.17 6.88 17.11
C ASN A 36 -7.55 5.69 16.35
N ASP A 37 -7.92 5.48 15.08
CA ASP A 37 -7.30 4.48 14.19
C ASP A 37 -6.69 5.17 12.97
N GLU A 38 -5.43 4.87 12.67
CA GLU A 38 -4.72 5.40 11.50
C GLU A 38 -5.17 4.72 10.20
N ASN A 39 -5.82 3.56 10.30
CA ASN A 39 -6.28 2.80 9.14
C ASN A 39 -7.61 3.30 8.58
N THR A 40 -7.79 3.09 7.29
CA THR A 40 -9.06 3.22 6.61
C THR A 40 -9.65 1.86 6.25
N TYR A 41 -10.98 1.80 6.22
CA TYR A 41 -11.74 0.59 5.96
C TYR A 41 -12.72 0.77 4.82
N LYS A 42 -13.11 -0.33 4.19
CA LYS A 42 -14.12 -0.36 3.13
C LYS A 42 -15.07 -1.52 3.34
N ASN A 43 -16.37 -1.29 3.15
CA ASN A 43 -17.35 -2.38 3.10
C ASN A 43 -17.31 -3.04 1.73
N ARG A 44 -17.23 -4.37 1.71
CA ARG A 44 -17.26 -5.21 0.52
C ARG A 44 -18.41 -6.18 0.62
N THR A 45 -19.37 -6.01 -0.28
CA THR A 45 -20.48 -6.95 -0.47
C THR A 45 -20.07 -7.99 -1.51
N LEU A 46 -20.18 -9.27 -1.14
CA LEU A 46 -19.96 -10.40 -2.04
C LEU A 46 -21.19 -10.66 -2.92
N SER A 47 -21.06 -11.53 -3.92
CA SER A 47 -22.14 -11.87 -4.84
C SER A 47 -23.35 -12.54 -4.16
N ASP A 48 -23.15 -13.16 -3.01
CA ASP A 48 -24.22 -13.76 -2.18
C ASP A 48 -24.93 -12.73 -1.28
N GLY A 49 -24.56 -11.45 -1.37
CA GLY A 49 -25.14 -10.37 -0.59
C GLY A 49 -24.52 -10.18 0.81
N THR A 50 -23.63 -11.08 1.25
CA THR A 50 -22.92 -10.89 2.53
C THR A 50 -21.95 -9.71 2.43
N SER A 51 -21.79 -8.97 3.53
CA SER A 51 -20.94 -7.77 3.56
C SER A 51 -19.92 -7.83 4.69
N PHE A 52 -18.69 -7.47 4.35
CA PHE A 52 -17.55 -7.47 5.28
C PHE A 52 -16.83 -6.13 5.22
N GLN A 53 -16.38 -5.66 6.38
CA GLN A 53 -15.48 -4.52 6.46
C GLN A 53 -14.04 -5.00 6.34
N ILE A 54 -13.31 -4.47 5.36
CA ILE A 54 -11.90 -4.79 5.11
C ILE A 54 -11.01 -3.57 5.32
N LEU A 55 -9.78 -3.78 5.79
CA LEU A 55 -8.76 -2.74 5.82
C LEU A 55 -8.34 -2.40 4.39
N LYS A 56 -8.29 -1.10 4.07
CA LYS A 56 -7.78 -0.61 2.79
C LYS A 56 -7.19 0.76 2.98
N ASN A 57 -5.86 0.82 3.07
CA ASN A 57 -5.09 2.05 3.09
C ASN A 57 -4.64 2.40 1.67
N TYR A 58 -4.65 3.69 1.36
CA TYR A 58 -4.12 4.24 0.12
C TYR A 58 -3.01 5.20 0.50
N TYR A 59 -1.95 5.23 -0.30
CA TYR A 59 -0.75 6.00 0.00
C TYR A 59 -0.44 6.99 -1.11
N ASN A 60 0.04 8.15 -0.71
CA ASN A 60 0.69 9.11 -1.59
C ASN A 60 2.22 8.86 -1.67
N GLU A 61 2.91 9.63 -2.50
CA GLU A 61 4.34 9.46 -2.73
C GLU A 61 5.20 9.71 -1.49
N GLU A 62 4.87 10.72 -0.69
CA GLU A 62 5.61 11.07 0.52
C GLU A 62 5.49 9.96 1.57
N GLU A 63 4.29 9.44 1.78
CA GLU A 63 4.02 8.33 2.71
C GLU A 63 4.79 7.08 2.30
N LEU A 64 4.76 6.73 1.00
CA LEU A 64 5.55 5.61 0.48
C LEU A 64 7.05 5.85 0.71
N ASN A 65 7.55 7.06 0.46
CA ASN A 65 8.96 7.37 0.72
C ASN A 65 9.33 7.16 2.19
N ILE A 66 8.51 7.68 3.12
CA ILE A 66 8.71 7.51 4.57
C ILE A 66 8.72 6.03 4.97
N ILE A 67 7.81 5.23 4.43
CA ILE A 67 7.71 3.79 4.73
C ILE A 67 8.96 3.04 4.24
N PHE A 68 9.41 3.32 3.02
CA PHE A 68 10.40 2.50 2.35
C PHE A 68 11.86 2.98 2.51
N LYS A 69 12.10 4.26 2.86
CA LYS A 69 13.47 4.83 3.00
C LYS A 69 14.39 4.11 3.98
N GLN A 70 13.81 3.36 4.92
CA GLN A 70 14.58 2.54 5.86
C GLN A 70 15.20 1.27 5.20
N TYR A 71 14.68 0.83 4.06
CA TYR A 71 15.11 -0.41 3.38
C TYR A 71 15.99 -0.16 2.15
N SER A 72 16.02 1.07 1.64
CA SER A 72 16.81 1.45 0.48
C SER A 72 17.05 2.95 0.44
N SER A 73 18.26 3.37 0.06
CA SER A 73 18.56 4.75 -0.31
C SER A 73 18.18 5.08 -1.77
N GLU A 74 17.90 4.06 -2.59
CA GLU A 74 17.62 4.18 -4.03
C GLU A 74 16.17 3.78 -4.33
N ILE A 75 15.23 4.62 -3.92
CA ILE A 75 13.80 4.40 -4.14
C ILE A 75 13.33 5.19 -5.36
N LYS A 76 12.58 4.51 -6.24
CA LYS A 76 11.86 5.15 -7.34
C LYS A 76 10.39 4.83 -7.21
N THR A 77 9.57 5.86 -7.04
CA THR A 77 8.12 5.75 -6.98
C THR A 77 7.52 6.32 -8.26
N TYR A 78 6.47 5.69 -8.75
CA TYR A 78 5.74 6.14 -9.92
C TYR A 78 4.25 6.10 -9.63
N PHE A 79 3.55 7.17 -9.95
CA PHE A 79 2.09 7.27 -9.86
C PHE A 79 1.52 7.38 -11.26
N GLY A 80 0.76 6.37 -11.67
CA GLY A 80 -0.05 6.41 -12.89
C GLY A 80 -1.45 6.96 -12.63
N LYS A 81 -2.39 6.63 -13.51
CA LYS A 81 -3.80 7.04 -13.35
C LYS A 81 -4.56 6.22 -12.29
N HIS A 82 -4.25 4.92 -12.17
CA HIS A 82 -5.00 3.97 -11.34
C HIS A 82 -4.13 3.20 -10.36
N TYR A 83 -2.83 3.18 -10.59
CA TYR A 83 -1.87 2.39 -9.84
C TYR A 83 -0.63 3.22 -9.58
N TRP A 84 -0.02 2.99 -8.44
CA TRP A 84 1.35 3.37 -8.18
C TRP A 84 2.21 2.11 -8.14
N TRP A 85 3.51 2.27 -8.38
CA TRP A 85 4.49 1.24 -8.03
C TRP A 85 5.75 1.88 -7.48
N ILE A 86 6.37 1.17 -6.55
CA ILE A 86 7.69 1.48 -6.01
C ILE A 86 8.67 0.44 -6.50
N LYS A 87 9.86 0.90 -6.87
CA LYS A 87 11.00 0.07 -7.25
C LYS A 87 12.21 0.49 -6.43
N TYR A 88 12.83 -0.49 -5.79
CA TYR A 88 14.05 -0.26 -5.02
C TYR A 88 14.93 -1.50 -4.99
N LYS A 89 16.15 -1.30 -4.52
CA LYS A 89 17.12 -2.35 -4.28
C LYS A 89 17.29 -2.48 -2.76
N LEU A 90 17.04 -3.68 -2.22
CA LEU A 90 17.19 -3.92 -0.79
C LEU A 90 18.65 -3.69 -0.38
N ASN A 91 18.86 -2.92 0.70
CA ASN A 91 20.17 -2.75 1.32
C ASN A 91 20.76 -4.09 1.79
#